data_AF-A0A6J6XK65-F1
#
_entry.id   AF-A0A6J6XK65-F1
#
_cell.length_a   1.000
_cell.length_b   1.000
_cell.length_c   1.000
_cell.angle_alpha   90.00
_cell.angle_beta   90.00
_cell.angle_gamma   90.00
#
_symmetry.space_group_name_H-M   'P 1'
#
loop_
_entity.id
_entity.type
_entity.pdbx_description
1 polymer ?
#
loop_
_entity_poly.entity_id
_entity_poly.type
_entity_poly.pdbx_seq_one_letter_code
_entity_poly.pdbx_strand_id
1 'polypeptide(L)'
;MNHKVTDNSMGAHFNTSHTIAAQLHASGYNTTMIGKYLNGYGCAKQTPQGWDNWQALCSNIYGMYKYSIMDNGNQTYYGTNPEDYQTDVLASRASTTIENAASSGNPFFMWVTPTAPHGGTGKRVAPKYATTFKTWKLPSKASFSEANVTDKPAWVQQLKPITVSQRSSITKAEAVRLGMLQSVDDLVEKTVNTLQAKNLMDNTIIVFTSDNGFMRGEHRIKSGKEVSYAESVDVPLIISGPGIQPGYISAMAVNADLAPTIADFAGVTLPWTVDGRSLVPALGALDPWPKRAVLHSIIGDFTNDGGGIGKHPSGTGVTTERFAYFEYSTGEHELYDHTLDPLELNNQAGQPSSSAIENSMQEALALLAVCAGASCQVDVGNVSPTAVASVQCDAYFTCQFDGSKSVDADGAIASWAWDFGDGVSSSEISPLHTFETGGVQTITLSVEDDLGAAASRSLIILSSANSIPVAVGAFDCVDLTCSFSSDASTDADGYLTSFRWTFGDGKSANLASASHAYPSAGTFNVALTVTDNRRGTDKWIGSITVTLPNAPPIATMSVSCVDLLCSFDGTLSTDPDGVVSQWSWDFGDGITSSGDLVEHLYPGPGVYAATLIVYDDLGVPSLVPGMIEVSVPYSPAPASL
;
A
#
# COMPACT_ATOMS: atom_id res chain seq x y z
N MET A 1 33.13 17.85 -19.13
CA MET A 1 33.97 16.85 -18.46
C MET A 1 35.30 17.48 -18.03
N ASN A 2 35.51 17.65 -16.72
CA ASN A 2 36.56 18.51 -16.17
C ASN A 2 37.99 17.99 -16.38
N HIS A 3 38.19 16.67 -16.40
CA HIS A 3 39.52 16.06 -16.61
C HIS A 3 39.95 15.94 -18.07
N LYS A 4 39.09 16.25 -19.04
CA LYS A 4 39.38 16.29 -20.50
C LYS A 4 39.83 14.98 -21.16
N VAL A 5 39.76 13.84 -20.46
CA VAL A 5 40.10 12.51 -21.02
C VAL A 5 38.81 11.78 -21.35
N THR A 6 38.33 11.87 -22.59
CA THR A 6 37.02 11.31 -22.97
C THR A 6 37.10 9.93 -23.60
N ASP A 7 38.29 9.51 -24.06
CA ASP A 7 38.51 8.19 -24.64
C ASP A 7 39.94 7.65 -24.35
N ASN A 8 40.16 6.41 -24.78
CA ASN A 8 41.43 5.68 -24.59
C ASN A 8 42.64 6.28 -25.31
N SER A 9 42.46 7.11 -26.33
CA SER A 9 43.51 7.79 -27.08
C SER A 9 43.93 9.11 -26.42
N MET A 10 43.06 9.69 -25.60
CA MET A 10 43.23 11.02 -25.00
C MET A 10 44.02 11.02 -23.68
N GLY A 11 44.71 9.94 -23.35
CA GLY A 11 45.53 9.85 -22.13
C GLY A 11 46.51 11.02 -21.98
N ALA A 12 47.09 11.51 -23.08
CA ALA A 12 48.03 12.64 -23.05
C ALA A 12 47.44 13.97 -22.53
N HIS A 13 46.11 14.11 -22.49
CA HIS A 13 45.44 15.29 -21.91
C HIS A 13 45.36 15.23 -20.38
N PHE A 14 45.70 14.08 -19.77
CA PHE A 14 45.64 13.89 -18.33
C PHE A 14 46.71 14.71 -17.60
N ASN A 15 46.28 15.60 -16.71
CA ASN A 15 47.20 16.41 -15.92
C ASN A 15 47.74 15.61 -14.72
N THR A 16 48.90 14.98 -14.90
CA THR A 16 49.54 14.15 -13.86
C THR A 16 49.91 14.90 -12.58
N SER A 17 50.01 16.23 -12.62
CA SER A 17 50.28 17.05 -11.42
C SER A 17 49.05 17.27 -10.53
N HIS A 18 47.83 17.08 -11.07
CA HIS A 18 46.57 17.21 -10.33
C HIS A 18 45.99 15.82 -10.03
N THR A 19 46.74 15.02 -9.26
CA THR A 19 46.34 13.64 -8.92
C THR A 19 46.55 13.36 -7.44
N ILE A 20 45.81 12.40 -6.90
CA ILE A 20 45.98 11.98 -5.50
C ILE A 20 47.41 11.46 -5.24
N ALA A 21 48.02 10.75 -6.20
CA ALA A 21 49.41 10.31 -6.10
C ALA A 21 50.38 11.49 -5.98
N ALA A 22 50.22 12.52 -6.82
CA ALA A 22 51.03 13.74 -6.75
C ALA A 22 50.89 14.46 -5.40
N GLN A 23 49.67 14.54 -4.85
CA GLN A 23 49.45 15.17 -3.55
C GLN A 23 50.06 14.36 -2.40
N LEU A 24 49.88 13.04 -2.40
CA LEU A 24 50.42 12.16 -1.36
C LEU A 24 51.94 12.17 -1.37
N HIS A 25 52.56 12.08 -2.55
CA HIS A 25 54.01 12.22 -2.71
C HIS A 25 54.51 13.56 -2.15
N ALA A 26 53.88 14.67 -2.52
CA ALA A 26 54.22 16.00 -1.99
C ALA A 26 54.04 16.11 -0.46
N SER A 27 53.20 15.25 0.12
CA SER A 27 52.92 15.18 1.56
C SER A 27 53.79 14.14 2.29
N GLY A 28 54.79 13.57 1.62
CA GLY A 28 55.78 12.66 2.22
C GLY A 28 55.42 11.17 2.17
N TYR A 29 54.38 10.78 1.45
CA TYR A 29 54.09 9.36 1.20
C TYR A 29 55.04 8.80 0.15
N ASN A 30 55.49 7.55 0.35
CA ASN A 30 56.11 6.78 -0.71
C ASN A 30 55.04 6.20 -1.64
N THR A 31 54.98 6.68 -2.87
CA THR A 31 53.91 6.33 -3.82
C THR A 31 54.36 5.27 -4.83
N THR A 32 53.59 4.19 -4.95
CA THR A 32 53.94 3.05 -5.81
C THR A 32 52.78 2.64 -6.72
N MET A 33 53.02 2.62 -8.03
CA MET A 33 52.08 2.15 -9.04
C MET A 33 52.50 0.76 -9.53
N ILE A 34 51.59 -0.21 -9.51
CA ILE A 34 51.83 -1.61 -9.87
C ILE A 34 50.71 -2.08 -10.81
N GLY A 35 51.00 -2.33 -12.09
CA GLY A 35 50.01 -2.88 -13.02
C GLY A 35 49.65 -1.94 -14.17
N LYS A 36 48.38 -1.90 -14.59
CA LYS A 36 47.91 -1.06 -15.70
C LYS A 36 47.57 0.36 -15.22
N TYR A 37 48.12 1.37 -15.88
CA TYR A 37 47.70 2.77 -15.68
C TYR A 37 46.80 3.24 -16.83
N LEU A 38 46.79 4.53 -17.14
CA LEU A 38 46.15 5.08 -18.32
C LEU A 38 46.86 4.64 -19.60
N ASN A 39 46.08 4.51 -20.67
CA ASN A 39 46.62 4.22 -22.00
C ASN A 39 47.62 5.31 -22.42
N GLY A 40 48.71 4.90 -23.06
CA GLY A 40 49.81 5.79 -23.45
C GLY A 40 50.89 5.99 -22.38
N TYR A 41 50.66 5.59 -21.11
CA TYR A 41 51.64 5.81 -20.02
C TYR A 41 52.46 4.58 -19.64
N GLY A 42 51.96 3.35 -19.87
CA GLY A 42 52.65 2.15 -19.39
C GLY A 42 54.10 2.01 -19.87
N CYS A 43 54.37 2.38 -21.13
CA CYS A 43 55.73 2.39 -21.71
C CYS A 43 56.47 3.73 -21.55
N ALA A 44 55.93 4.68 -20.79
CA ALA A 44 56.57 5.99 -20.65
C ALA A 44 57.94 5.81 -20.00
N LYS A 45 58.99 6.36 -20.64
CA LYS A 45 60.34 6.38 -20.06
C LYS A 45 60.45 7.33 -18.87
N GLN A 46 59.58 8.32 -18.81
CA GLN A 46 59.47 9.24 -17.69
C GLN A 46 58.29 8.81 -16.81
N THR A 47 58.58 8.58 -15.54
CA THR A 47 57.56 8.31 -14.52
C THR A 47 56.62 9.52 -14.41
N PRO A 48 55.29 9.31 -14.45
CA PRO A 48 54.32 10.39 -14.24
C PRO A 48 54.53 11.06 -12.87
N GLN A 49 54.26 12.35 -12.80
CA GLN A 49 54.43 13.11 -11.57
C GLN A 49 53.63 12.48 -10.41
N GLY A 50 54.27 12.39 -9.25
CA GLY A 50 53.64 11.86 -8.04
C GLY A 50 53.88 10.39 -7.77
N TRP A 51 54.64 9.68 -8.62
CA TRP A 51 55.03 8.29 -8.39
C TRP A 51 56.53 8.17 -8.06
N ASP A 52 56.86 7.67 -6.88
CA ASP A 52 58.24 7.33 -6.49
C ASP A 52 58.69 6.01 -7.14
N ASN A 53 57.77 5.05 -7.21
CA ASN A 53 58.01 3.72 -7.76
C ASN A 53 57.00 3.43 -8.87
N TRP A 54 57.49 3.39 -10.10
CA TRP A 54 56.71 3.11 -11.30
C TRP A 54 56.97 1.69 -11.76
N GLN A 55 55.96 0.83 -11.65
CA GLN A 55 56.00 -0.59 -12.05
C GLN A 55 54.81 -0.89 -12.96
N ALA A 56 54.77 -0.20 -14.11
CA ALA A 56 53.61 -0.23 -15.00
C ALA A 56 53.72 -1.29 -16.09
N LEU A 57 52.63 -2.02 -16.33
CA LEU A 57 52.47 -2.90 -17.49
C LEU A 57 52.58 -2.10 -18.78
N CYS A 58 53.49 -2.51 -19.65
CA CYS A 58 53.90 -1.70 -20.80
C CYS A 58 53.62 -2.38 -22.15
N SER A 59 53.93 -3.66 -22.32
CA SER A 59 53.66 -4.40 -23.56
C SER A 59 52.72 -5.59 -23.33
N ASN A 60 51.84 -5.88 -24.29
CA ASN A 60 50.90 -7.02 -24.23
C ASN A 60 50.14 -7.10 -22.90
N ILE A 61 49.67 -5.95 -22.41
CA ILE A 61 49.15 -5.78 -21.05
C ILE A 61 47.94 -6.68 -20.74
N TYR A 62 47.14 -7.03 -21.74
CA TYR A 62 45.96 -7.91 -21.60
C TYR A 62 46.26 -9.40 -21.82
N GLY A 63 47.52 -9.77 -22.07
CA GLY A 63 47.92 -11.12 -22.46
C GLY A 63 48.04 -12.11 -21.31
N MET A 64 48.11 -11.64 -20.06
CA MET A 64 48.43 -12.38 -18.82
C MET A 64 49.80 -13.09 -18.77
N TYR A 65 50.39 -13.39 -19.94
CA TYR A 65 51.75 -13.86 -20.18
C TYR A 65 52.38 -13.09 -21.34
N LYS A 66 53.69 -13.22 -21.54
CA LYS A 66 54.43 -12.56 -22.63
C LYS A 66 54.23 -11.05 -22.60
N TYR A 67 54.23 -10.46 -21.42
CA TYR A 67 54.09 -9.03 -21.20
C TYR A 67 55.40 -8.46 -20.66
N SER A 68 55.47 -7.14 -20.58
CA SER A 68 56.61 -6.47 -19.94
C SER A 68 56.10 -5.47 -18.91
N ILE A 69 56.90 -5.23 -17.88
CA ILE A 69 56.70 -4.17 -16.89
C ILE A 69 57.82 -3.14 -17.06
N MET A 70 57.47 -1.86 -17.00
CA MET A 70 58.39 -0.74 -16.91
C MET A 70 58.64 -0.42 -15.44
N ASP A 71 59.86 -0.71 -14.97
CA ASP A 71 60.35 -0.51 -13.61
C ASP A 71 61.27 0.72 -13.56
N ASN A 72 60.72 1.89 -13.21
CA ASN A 72 61.46 3.16 -13.12
C ASN A 72 62.34 3.45 -14.36
N GLY A 73 61.78 3.20 -15.56
CA GLY A 73 62.46 3.39 -16.85
C GLY A 73 63.20 2.15 -17.38
N ASN A 74 63.29 1.07 -16.61
CA ASN A 74 63.87 -0.21 -17.06
C ASN A 74 62.77 -1.21 -17.41
N GLN A 75 62.82 -1.78 -18.61
CA GLN A 75 61.81 -2.75 -19.04
C GLN A 75 62.23 -4.19 -18.68
N THR A 76 61.35 -4.91 -17.98
CA THR A 76 61.50 -6.32 -17.65
C THR A 76 60.47 -7.15 -18.43
N TYR A 77 60.91 -8.19 -19.14
CA TYR A 77 60.03 -9.10 -19.88
C TYR A 77 59.66 -10.34 -19.05
N TYR A 78 58.39 -10.73 -19.08
CA TYR A 78 57.85 -11.92 -18.43
C TYR A 78 57.35 -12.90 -19.47
N GLY A 79 57.79 -14.14 -19.37
CA GLY A 79 57.60 -15.18 -20.38
C GLY A 79 56.27 -15.92 -20.23
N THR A 80 56.34 -17.25 -20.20
CA THR A 80 55.20 -18.16 -20.09
C THR A 80 55.36 -19.16 -18.95
N ASN A 81 56.34 -18.97 -18.08
CA ASN A 81 56.47 -19.86 -16.93
C ASN A 81 55.26 -19.65 -16.01
N PRO A 82 54.79 -20.67 -15.27
CA PRO A 82 53.64 -20.52 -14.39
C PRO A 82 53.70 -19.29 -13.48
N GLU A 83 54.87 -19.02 -12.89
CA GLU A 83 55.15 -17.87 -12.02
C GLU A 83 55.14 -16.51 -12.72
N ASP A 84 55.23 -16.47 -14.05
CA ASP A 84 55.15 -15.24 -14.84
C ASP A 84 53.70 -14.74 -14.98
N TYR A 85 52.70 -15.48 -14.48
CA TYR A 85 51.31 -15.07 -14.62
C TYR A 85 51.10 -13.70 -13.98
N GLN A 86 50.48 -12.78 -14.73
CA GLN A 86 50.47 -11.36 -14.39
C GLN A 86 50.06 -11.07 -12.94
N THR A 87 48.94 -11.61 -12.46
CA THR A 87 48.48 -11.35 -11.09
C THR A 87 49.44 -11.88 -10.03
N ASP A 88 50.12 -13.01 -10.26
CA ASP A 88 51.09 -13.57 -9.32
C ASP A 88 52.36 -12.68 -9.22
N VAL A 89 52.80 -12.10 -10.36
CA VAL A 89 53.90 -11.14 -10.41
C VAL A 89 53.52 -9.82 -9.72
N LEU A 90 52.34 -9.28 -10.01
CA LEU A 90 51.87 -8.04 -9.38
C LEU A 90 51.67 -8.23 -7.86
N ALA A 91 51.17 -9.38 -7.41
CA ALA A 91 51.03 -9.70 -5.99
C ALA A 91 52.38 -9.75 -5.26
N SER A 92 53.41 -10.31 -5.92
CA SER A 92 54.77 -10.35 -5.37
C SER A 92 55.37 -8.95 -5.25
N ARG A 93 55.13 -8.09 -6.24
CA ARG A 93 55.55 -6.68 -6.21
C ARG A 93 54.83 -5.88 -5.12
N ALA A 94 53.52 -6.08 -4.97
CA ALA A 94 52.74 -5.47 -3.89
C ALA A 94 53.29 -5.88 -2.51
N SER A 95 53.62 -7.16 -2.35
CA SER A 95 54.25 -7.67 -1.12
C SER A 95 55.56 -6.93 -0.84
N THR A 96 56.48 -6.86 -1.81
CA THR A 96 57.75 -6.14 -1.66
C THR A 96 57.58 -4.66 -1.28
N THR A 97 56.59 -3.97 -1.86
CA THR A 97 56.27 -2.58 -1.47
C THR A 97 55.87 -2.48 0.00
N ILE A 98 55.02 -3.39 0.48
CA ILE A 98 54.61 -3.46 1.89
C ILE A 98 55.81 -3.75 2.80
N GLU A 99 56.67 -4.69 2.43
CA GLU A 99 57.87 -5.03 3.21
C GLU A 99 58.84 -3.86 3.33
N ASN A 100 59.02 -3.10 2.25
CA ASN A 100 59.82 -1.88 2.23
C ASN A 100 59.20 -0.78 3.08
N ALA A 101 57.88 -0.59 3.01
CA ALA A 101 57.15 0.36 3.85
C ALA A 101 57.30 0.00 5.34
N ALA A 102 57.09 -1.26 5.71
CA ALA A 102 57.29 -1.76 7.07
C ALA A 102 58.71 -1.53 7.59
N SER A 103 59.72 -1.68 6.73
CA SER A 103 61.13 -1.51 7.09
C SER A 103 61.53 -0.05 7.24
N SER A 104 60.95 0.84 6.43
CA SER A 104 61.26 2.28 6.45
C SER A 104 60.48 3.06 7.51
N GLY A 105 59.28 2.61 7.88
CA GLY A 105 58.36 3.32 8.74
C GLY A 105 57.67 4.53 8.08
N ASN A 106 57.94 4.78 6.80
CA ASN A 106 57.32 5.88 6.05
C ASN A 106 55.88 5.51 5.65
N PRO A 107 54.96 6.49 5.61
CA PRO A 107 53.62 6.27 5.06
C PRO A 107 53.74 5.93 3.57
N PHE A 108 52.86 5.06 3.08
CA PHE A 108 52.89 4.59 1.70
C PHE A 108 51.52 4.71 1.04
N PHE A 109 51.52 4.91 -0.27
CA PHE A 109 50.35 4.78 -1.11
C PHE A 109 50.66 3.80 -2.23
N MET A 110 49.93 2.70 -2.30
CA MET A 110 50.14 1.65 -3.28
C MET A 110 48.88 1.45 -4.12
N TRP A 111 49.01 1.58 -5.44
CA TRP A 111 47.92 1.35 -6.38
C TRP A 111 48.23 0.12 -7.24
N VAL A 112 47.51 -0.97 -6.99
CA VAL A 112 47.66 -2.25 -7.70
C VAL A 112 46.50 -2.45 -8.68
N THR A 113 46.79 -2.57 -9.96
CA THR A 113 45.81 -2.57 -11.04
C THR A 113 46.05 -3.73 -12.03
N PRO A 114 45.66 -4.97 -11.68
CA PRO A 114 45.73 -6.08 -12.62
C PRO A 114 44.81 -5.85 -13.83
N THR A 115 45.16 -6.41 -14.99
CA THR A 115 44.24 -6.37 -16.15
C THR A 115 43.20 -7.48 -16.13
N ALA A 116 43.33 -8.49 -15.28
CA ALA A 116 42.28 -9.49 -15.07
C ALA A 116 41.05 -8.84 -14.40
N PRO A 117 39.81 -9.22 -14.76
CA PRO A 117 39.42 -10.26 -15.72
C PRO A 117 39.08 -9.72 -17.12
N HIS A 118 39.86 -8.78 -17.67
CA HIS A 118 39.57 -8.16 -18.97
C HIS A 118 39.65 -9.15 -20.14
N GLY A 119 38.52 -9.31 -20.84
CA GLY A 119 38.32 -10.26 -21.94
C GLY A 119 38.03 -11.69 -21.47
N GLY A 120 37.58 -12.57 -22.36
CA GLY A 120 37.09 -13.91 -21.99
C GLY A 120 37.65 -15.07 -22.83
N THR A 121 38.87 -14.95 -23.33
CA THR A 121 39.48 -16.02 -24.15
C THR A 121 40.20 -17.04 -23.27
N GLY A 122 39.93 -18.33 -23.45
CA GLY A 122 40.45 -19.40 -22.57
C GLY A 122 41.98 -19.51 -22.48
N LYS A 123 42.73 -18.82 -23.33
CA LYS A 123 44.20 -18.71 -23.25
C LYS A 123 44.70 -17.80 -22.12
N ARG A 124 43.80 -17.03 -21.49
CA ARG A 124 44.14 -16.03 -20.46
C ARG A 124 43.83 -16.49 -19.04
N VAL A 125 43.11 -17.61 -18.86
CA VAL A 125 42.79 -18.13 -17.52
C VAL A 125 44.07 -18.51 -16.79
N ALA A 126 44.13 -18.22 -15.49
CA ALA A 126 45.22 -18.69 -14.64
C ALA A 126 45.27 -20.23 -14.70
N PRO A 127 46.43 -20.87 -14.91
CA PRO A 127 46.51 -22.32 -15.07
C PRO A 127 45.85 -23.10 -13.91
N LYS A 128 46.02 -22.61 -12.67
CA LYS A 128 45.40 -23.16 -11.45
C LYS A 128 43.87 -23.19 -11.47
N TYR A 129 43.23 -22.32 -12.25
CA TYR A 129 41.77 -22.21 -12.34
C TYR A 129 41.19 -22.64 -13.69
N ALA A 130 42.00 -23.25 -14.56
CA ALA A 130 41.59 -23.65 -15.91
C ALA A 130 40.39 -24.61 -15.93
N THR A 131 40.18 -25.39 -14.86
CA THR A 131 39.05 -26.33 -14.72
C THR A 131 37.97 -25.91 -13.75
N THR A 132 38.24 -24.97 -12.83
CA THR A 132 37.38 -24.64 -11.69
C THR A 132 35.97 -24.21 -12.12
N PHE A 133 35.88 -23.36 -13.15
CA PHE A 133 34.61 -22.79 -13.58
C PHE A 133 34.03 -23.43 -14.86
N LYS A 134 34.56 -24.57 -15.32
CA LYS A 134 34.13 -25.20 -16.58
C LYS A 134 32.64 -25.58 -16.61
N THR A 135 32.07 -25.91 -15.45
CA THR A 135 30.66 -26.29 -15.31
C THR A 135 29.75 -25.11 -14.99
N TRP A 136 30.32 -23.93 -14.75
CA TRP A 136 29.57 -22.73 -14.41
C TRP A 136 28.59 -22.34 -15.53
N LYS A 137 27.45 -21.75 -15.14
CA LYS A 137 26.38 -21.34 -16.03
C LYS A 137 26.00 -19.89 -15.75
N LEU A 138 25.71 -19.13 -16.82
CA LEU A 138 25.16 -17.79 -16.69
C LEU A 138 23.84 -17.83 -15.91
N PRO A 139 23.65 -16.93 -14.93
CA PRO A 139 22.36 -16.74 -14.29
C PRO A 139 21.27 -16.41 -15.32
N SER A 140 20.05 -16.90 -15.08
CA SER A 140 18.88 -16.59 -15.91
C SER A 140 18.21 -15.32 -15.39
N LYS A 141 18.71 -14.15 -15.80
CA LYS A 141 18.05 -12.85 -15.57
C LYS A 141 17.10 -12.52 -16.73
N ALA A 142 16.03 -11.78 -16.45
CA ALA A 142 15.09 -11.32 -17.49
C ALA A 142 15.72 -10.29 -18.44
N SER A 143 16.70 -9.51 -17.97
CA SER A 143 17.50 -8.61 -18.81
C SER A 143 18.37 -9.37 -19.82
N PHE A 144 18.81 -10.61 -19.49
CA PHE A 144 19.58 -11.41 -20.44
C PHE A 144 18.74 -11.75 -21.67
N SER A 145 19.20 -11.30 -22.84
CA SER A 145 18.47 -11.43 -24.10
C SER A 145 17.02 -10.98 -23.98
N GLU A 146 16.83 -9.81 -23.36
CA GLU A 146 15.55 -9.19 -23.06
C GLU A 146 14.48 -9.45 -24.14
N ALA A 147 13.35 -10.00 -23.71
CA ALA A 147 12.32 -10.52 -24.60
C ALA A 147 11.61 -9.40 -25.37
N ASN A 148 11.24 -8.33 -24.67
CA ASN A 148 10.65 -7.14 -25.25
C ASN A 148 11.66 -5.99 -25.16
N VAL A 149 11.88 -5.27 -26.25
CA VAL A 149 12.75 -4.08 -26.26
C VAL A 149 12.07 -2.92 -27.00
N THR A 150 10.76 -3.00 -27.26
CA THR A 150 10.05 -2.01 -28.10
C THR A 150 9.98 -0.61 -27.50
N ASP A 151 10.19 -0.52 -26.18
CA ASP A 151 10.28 0.68 -25.37
C ASP A 151 11.70 1.26 -25.29
N LYS A 152 12.71 0.51 -25.73
CA LYS A 152 14.12 0.93 -25.75
C LYS A 152 14.43 1.86 -26.92
N PRO A 153 15.55 2.59 -26.91
CA PRO A 153 16.03 3.33 -28.06
C PRO A 153 16.22 2.47 -29.31
N ALA A 154 16.14 3.09 -30.49
CA ALA A 154 16.19 2.42 -31.77
C ALA A 154 17.44 1.55 -31.97
N TRP A 155 18.57 1.92 -31.39
CA TRP A 155 19.81 1.15 -31.51
C TRP A 155 19.74 -0.20 -30.76
N VAL A 156 19.05 -0.26 -29.61
CA VAL A 156 18.81 -1.49 -28.83
C VAL A 156 17.75 -2.35 -29.53
N GLN A 157 16.70 -1.73 -30.07
CA GLN A 157 15.66 -2.43 -30.84
C GLN A 157 16.22 -3.20 -32.04
N GLN A 158 17.29 -2.71 -32.66
CA GLN A 158 17.97 -3.36 -33.78
C GLN A 158 18.79 -4.59 -33.35
N LEU A 159 19.06 -4.77 -32.06
CA LEU A 159 19.77 -5.94 -31.55
C LEU A 159 18.88 -7.18 -31.62
N LYS A 160 19.42 -8.23 -32.26
CA LYS A 160 18.75 -9.53 -32.38
C LYS A 160 18.79 -10.27 -31.04
N PRO A 161 17.71 -11.01 -30.68
CA PRO A 161 17.75 -11.92 -29.54
C PRO A 161 18.94 -12.88 -29.58
N ILE A 162 19.49 -13.20 -28.41
CA ILE A 162 20.69 -14.03 -28.28
C ILE A 162 20.31 -15.50 -28.51
N THR A 163 20.98 -16.13 -29.48
CA THR A 163 20.74 -17.54 -29.79
C THR A 163 21.31 -18.47 -28.73
N VAL A 164 20.85 -19.72 -28.68
CA VAL A 164 21.38 -20.76 -27.77
C VAL A 164 22.91 -20.93 -27.93
N SER A 165 23.41 -20.89 -29.17
CA SER A 165 24.85 -20.98 -29.45
C SER A 165 25.63 -19.77 -28.92
N GLN A 166 25.06 -18.56 -29.07
CA GLN A 166 25.65 -17.35 -28.51
C GLN A 166 25.65 -17.37 -26.98
N ARG A 167 24.54 -17.76 -26.33
CA ARG A 167 24.49 -17.95 -24.86
C ARG A 167 25.55 -18.93 -24.37
N SER A 168 25.74 -20.05 -25.08
CA SER A 168 26.80 -21.02 -24.76
C SER A 168 28.20 -20.41 -24.87
N SER A 169 28.43 -19.57 -25.89
CA SER A 169 29.71 -18.88 -26.09
C SER A 169 29.99 -17.83 -25.01
N ILE A 170 28.99 -17.02 -24.66
CA ILE A 170 29.07 -16.05 -23.56
C ILE A 170 29.32 -16.78 -22.24
N THR A 171 28.62 -17.89 -21.97
CA THR A 171 28.82 -18.67 -20.74
C THR A 171 30.26 -19.16 -20.60
N LYS A 172 30.85 -19.65 -21.69
CA LYS A 172 32.25 -20.08 -21.71
C LYS A 172 33.22 -18.92 -21.50
N ALA A 173 32.95 -17.77 -22.10
CA ALA A 173 33.78 -16.58 -21.94
C ALA A 173 33.74 -16.07 -20.49
N GLU A 174 32.57 -16.08 -19.85
CA GLU A 174 32.43 -15.66 -18.46
C GLU A 174 33.06 -16.65 -17.48
N ALA A 175 32.95 -17.97 -17.72
CA ALA A 175 33.67 -18.97 -16.94
C ALA A 175 35.20 -18.75 -16.95
N VAL A 176 35.76 -18.32 -18.09
CA VAL A 176 37.17 -17.93 -18.19
C VAL A 176 37.45 -16.68 -17.36
N ARG A 177 36.59 -15.66 -17.44
CA ARG A 177 36.71 -14.42 -16.67
C ARG A 177 36.67 -14.67 -15.17
N LEU A 178 35.80 -15.56 -14.70
CA LEU A 178 35.75 -15.98 -13.30
C LEU A 178 37.07 -16.64 -12.85
N GLY A 179 37.67 -17.49 -13.69
CA GLY A 179 38.99 -18.05 -13.39
C GLY A 179 40.11 -17.00 -13.37
N MET A 180 40.02 -15.95 -14.18
CA MET A 180 40.93 -14.81 -14.10
C MET A 180 40.68 -13.96 -12.86
N LEU A 181 39.41 -13.71 -12.51
CA LEU A 181 39.01 -12.95 -11.32
C LEU A 181 39.45 -13.66 -10.03
N GLN A 182 39.37 -14.98 -9.98
CA GLN A 182 39.90 -15.76 -8.84
C GLN A 182 41.41 -15.55 -8.64
N SER A 183 42.17 -15.27 -9.69
CA SER A 183 43.58 -14.91 -9.53
C SER A 183 43.81 -13.47 -9.01
N VAL A 184 42.81 -12.60 -9.14
CA VAL A 184 42.81 -11.28 -8.49
C VAL A 184 42.52 -11.44 -7.01
N ASP A 185 41.61 -12.35 -6.65
CA ASP A 185 41.34 -12.75 -5.26
C ASP A 185 42.63 -13.24 -4.57
N ASP A 186 43.41 -14.13 -5.21
CA ASP A 186 44.72 -14.56 -4.70
C ASP A 186 45.71 -13.39 -4.49
N LEU A 187 45.70 -12.40 -5.38
CA LEU A 187 46.54 -11.20 -5.27
C LEU A 187 46.12 -10.38 -4.05
N VAL A 188 44.81 -10.17 -3.87
CA VAL A 188 44.25 -9.45 -2.71
C VAL A 188 44.59 -10.19 -1.43
N GLU A 189 44.35 -11.51 -1.37
CA GLU A 189 44.69 -12.37 -0.23
C GLU A 189 46.17 -12.23 0.14
N LYS A 190 47.08 -12.40 -0.82
CA LYS A 190 48.53 -12.27 -0.58
C LYS A 190 48.91 -10.88 -0.07
N THR A 191 48.28 -9.84 -0.59
CA THR A 191 48.52 -8.44 -0.18
C THR A 191 48.07 -8.22 1.27
N VAL A 192 46.84 -8.63 1.61
CA VAL A 192 46.29 -8.51 2.98
C VAL A 192 47.09 -9.35 3.97
N ASN A 193 47.44 -10.60 3.62
CA ASN A 193 48.27 -11.45 4.46
C ASN A 193 49.67 -10.85 4.70
N THR A 194 50.22 -10.15 3.71
CA THR A 194 51.50 -9.45 3.88
C THR A 194 51.38 -8.25 4.84
N LEU A 195 50.31 -7.46 4.72
CA LEU A 195 50.01 -6.38 5.68
C LEU A 195 49.86 -6.93 7.11
N GLN A 196 49.12 -8.02 7.28
CA GLN A 196 48.97 -8.72 8.56
C GLN A 196 50.31 -9.19 9.11
N ALA A 197 51.11 -9.90 8.30
CA ALA A 197 52.41 -10.43 8.70
C ALA A 197 53.42 -9.33 9.08
N LYS A 198 53.25 -8.11 8.55
CA LYS A 198 54.06 -6.94 8.90
C LYS A 198 53.43 -6.04 9.97
N ASN A 199 52.31 -6.45 10.57
CA ASN A 199 51.56 -5.68 11.58
C ASN A 199 51.15 -4.27 11.11
N LEU A 200 50.73 -4.15 9.84
CA LEU A 200 50.34 -2.88 9.23
C LEU A 200 48.82 -2.71 9.09
N MET A 201 48.01 -3.73 9.43
CA MET A 201 46.54 -3.67 9.29
C MET A 201 45.91 -2.53 10.09
N ASP A 202 46.41 -2.28 11.31
CA ASP A 202 45.88 -1.23 12.19
C ASP A 202 46.25 0.19 11.74
N ASN A 203 46.98 0.32 10.63
CA ASN A 203 47.40 1.59 10.06
C ASN A 203 47.32 1.59 8.52
N THR A 204 46.45 0.78 7.93
CA THR A 204 46.27 0.71 6.48
C THR A 204 44.79 0.75 6.12
N ILE A 205 44.42 1.66 5.22
CA ILE A 205 43.13 1.65 4.54
C ILE A 205 43.28 0.88 3.23
N ILE A 206 42.42 -0.11 3.02
CA ILE A 206 42.33 -0.91 1.80
C ILE A 206 41.08 -0.48 1.04
N VAL A 207 41.25 -0.09 -0.22
CA VAL A 207 40.16 0.22 -1.15
C VAL A 207 40.21 -0.80 -2.29
N PHE A 208 39.12 -1.54 -2.50
CA PHE A 208 38.94 -2.46 -3.61
C PHE A 208 37.76 -2.00 -4.48
N THR A 209 38.00 -1.83 -5.78
CA THR A 209 36.98 -1.43 -6.75
C THR A 209 37.36 -1.84 -8.17
N SER A 210 36.49 -1.56 -9.14
CA SER A 210 36.71 -1.73 -10.58
C SER A 210 36.66 -0.38 -11.31
N ASP A 211 37.29 -0.29 -12.47
CA ASP A 211 37.22 0.91 -13.32
C ASP A 211 35.83 1.09 -13.95
N ASN A 212 35.20 -0.01 -14.35
CA ASN A 212 33.84 -0.08 -14.92
C ASN A 212 33.24 -1.49 -14.76
N GLY A 213 31.96 -1.64 -15.09
CA GLY A 213 31.23 -2.92 -15.20
C GLY A 213 31.45 -3.64 -16.55
N PHE A 214 30.63 -4.66 -16.85
CA PHE A 214 30.68 -5.40 -18.10
C PHE A 214 29.39 -6.15 -18.46
N MET A 215 28.90 -5.93 -19.68
CA MET A 215 27.76 -6.60 -20.31
C MET A 215 28.08 -8.04 -20.71
N ARG A 216 27.13 -8.95 -20.51
CA ARG A 216 27.25 -10.40 -20.74
C ARG A 216 25.97 -10.97 -21.36
N GLY A 217 25.20 -10.17 -22.09
CA GLY A 217 23.98 -10.58 -22.78
C GLY A 217 22.74 -9.80 -22.36
N GLU A 218 22.83 -9.01 -21.30
CA GLU A 218 21.80 -8.10 -20.82
C GLU A 218 21.42 -7.10 -21.94
N HIS A 219 20.13 -6.82 -22.08
CA HIS A 219 19.55 -5.97 -23.14
C HIS A 219 19.97 -6.40 -24.56
N ARG A 220 20.22 -7.71 -24.74
CA ARG A 220 20.73 -8.34 -25.98
C ARG A 220 22.17 -7.94 -26.36
N ILE A 221 22.87 -7.21 -25.49
CA ILE A 221 24.26 -6.79 -25.68
C ILE A 221 25.19 -7.93 -25.29
N LYS A 222 25.81 -8.56 -26.29
CA LYS A 222 26.52 -9.84 -26.11
C LYS A 222 27.77 -9.76 -25.21
N SER A 223 28.44 -8.62 -25.21
CA SER A 223 29.72 -8.39 -24.52
C SER A 223 30.07 -6.91 -24.59
N GLY A 224 30.71 -6.38 -23.55
CA GLY A 224 31.37 -5.08 -23.59
C GLY A 224 31.15 -4.22 -22.37
N LYS A 225 31.64 -3.00 -22.45
CA LYS A 225 31.36 -1.87 -21.54
C LYS A 225 31.26 -0.64 -22.45
N GLU A 226 30.78 0.52 -21.98
CA GLU A 226 30.45 1.72 -22.79
C GLU A 226 28.93 1.90 -23.06
N VAL A 227 28.08 1.35 -22.19
CA VAL A 227 26.62 1.64 -22.18
C VAL A 227 26.19 2.13 -20.80
N SER A 228 25.00 2.74 -20.73
CA SER A 228 24.46 3.39 -19.54
C SER A 228 23.84 2.43 -18.54
N TYR A 229 23.52 1.20 -18.98
CA TYR A 229 22.91 0.17 -18.15
C TYR A 229 23.76 -0.20 -16.93
N ALA A 230 23.09 -0.55 -15.83
CA ALA A 230 23.68 -0.84 -14.53
C ALA A 230 24.84 -1.85 -14.63
N GLU A 231 24.74 -2.92 -15.44
CA GLU A 231 25.83 -3.90 -15.59
C GLU A 231 27.14 -3.31 -16.13
N SER A 232 27.09 -2.17 -16.84
CA SER A 232 28.26 -1.49 -17.42
C SER A 232 28.82 -0.40 -16.51
N VAL A 233 27.99 0.23 -15.68
CA VAL A 233 28.38 1.39 -14.86
C VAL A 233 28.60 1.04 -13.38
N ASP A 234 27.86 0.07 -12.84
CA ASP A 234 27.98 -0.32 -11.44
C ASP A 234 29.21 -1.17 -11.20
N VAL A 235 29.95 -0.81 -10.15
CA VAL A 235 31.19 -1.48 -9.75
C VAL A 235 31.16 -1.82 -8.27
N PRO A 236 31.80 -2.93 -7.85
CA PRO A 236 31.98 -3.19 -6.43
C PRO A 236 32.84 -2.08 -5.81
N LEU A 237 32.50 -1.65 -4.59
CA LEU A 237 33.35 -0.80 -3.77
C LEU A 237 33.41 -1.38 -2.36
N ILE A 238 34.62 -1.74 -1.92
CA ILE A 238 34.88 -2.22 -0.56
C ILE A 238 35.98 -1.35 0.02
N ILE A 239 35.73 -0.78 1.20
CA ILE A 239 36.71 -0.01 1.96
C ILE A 239 36.85 -0.65 3.33
N SER A 240 38.07 -0.95 3.75
CA SER A 240 38.36 -1.62 5.02
C SER A 240 39.60 -1.02 5.68
N GLY A 241 39.59 -0.92 7.00
CA GLY A 241 40.71 -0.43 7.78
C GLY A 241 40.26 0.29 9.07
N PRO A 242 41.20 0.95 9.76
CA PRO A 242 40.93 1.65 11.02
C PRO A 242 39.83 2.71 10.88
N GLY A 243 38.92 2.77 11.85
CA GLY A 243 37.86 3.78 11.91
C GLY A 243 36.64 3.53 11.02
N ILE A 244 36.62 2.44 10.24
CA ILE A 244 35.51 2.06 9.37
C ILE A 244 34.62 1.03 10.07
N GLN A 245 33.31 1.29 10.14
CA GLN A 245 32.35 0.35 10.73
C GLN A 245 32.09 -0.84 9.79
N PRO A 246 32.09 -2.09 10.29
CA PRO A 246 31.65 -3.24 9.49
C PRO A 246 30.18 -3.11 9.11
N GLY A 247 29.85 -3.22 7.83
CA GLY A 247 28.46 -3.17 7.38
C GLY A 247 28.31 -2.91 5.89
N TYR A 248 27.05 -2.77 5.48
CA TYR A 248 26.67 -2.29 4.16
C TYR A 248 26.20 -0.84 4.26
N ILE A 249 26.64 -0.01 3.34
CA ILE A 249 26.27 1.40 3.23
C ILE A 249 25.54 1.56 1.89
N SER A 250 24.30 2.07 1.94
CA SER A 250 23.48 2.31 0.74
C SER A 250 23.76 3.66 0.06
N ALA A 251 24.66 4.46 0.62
CA ALA A 251 25.08 5.72 0.05
C ALA A 251 25.66 5.55 -1.36
N MET A 252 25.21 6.39 -2.29
CA MET A 252 25.75 6.37 -3.64
C MET A 252 27.21 6.85 -3.66
N ALA A 253 28.10 6.06 -4.26
CA ALA A 253 29.53 6.38 -4.45
C ALA A 253 29.89 6.38 -5.96
N VAL A 254 30.83 7.24 -6.35
CA VAL A 254 31.38 7.30 -7.71
C VAL A 254 32.90 7.32 -7.66
N ASN A 255 33.56 6.94 -8.75
CA ASN A 255 35.02 6.88 -8.81
C ASN A 255 35.70 8.24 -8.49
N ALA A 256 35.02 9.36 -8.77
CA ALA A 256 35.51 10.70 -8.43
C ALA A 256 35.60 10.97 -6.92
N ASP A 257 34.89 10.21 -6.09
CA ASP A 257 34.91 10.33 -4.63
C ASP A 257 36.17 9.72 -4.01
N LEU A 258 36.86 8.81 -4.73
CA LEU A 258 38.01 8.09 -4.18
C LEU A 258 39.19 9.01 -3.86
N ALA A 259 39.48 9.99 -4.70
CA ALA A 259 40.58 10.93 -4.47
C ALA A 259 40.39 11.78 -3.20
N PRO A 260 39.26 12.49 -2.99
CA PRO A 260 39.02 13.19 -1.73
C PRO A 260 38.90 12.25 -0.53
N THR A 261 38.36 11.04 -0.69
CA THR A 261 38.29 10.04 0.40
C THR A 261 39.68 9.60 0.87
N ILE A 262 40.57 9.28 -0.07
CA ILE A 262 41.96 8.90 0.25
C ILE A 262 42.70 10.10 0.88
N ALA A 263 42.46 11.30 0.38
CA ALA A 263 43.07 12.51 0.94
C ALA A 263 42.67 12.74 2.40
N ASP A 264 41.40 12.54 2.71
CA ASP A 264 40.82 12.67 4.06
C ASP A 264 41.40 11.64 5.03
N PHE A 265 41.44 10.36 4.65
CA PHE A 265 42.13 9.31 5.43
C PHE A 265 43.62 9.60 5.65
N ALA A 266 44.28 10.18 4.65
CA ALA A 266 45.69 10.52 4.72
C ALA A 266 45.97 11.82 5.51
N GLY A 267 44.92 12.58 5.88
CA GLY A 267 45.05 13.88 6.53
C GLY A 267 45.67 14.95 5.62
N VAL A 268 45.50 14.84 4.30
CA VAL A 268 46.08 15.77 3.32
C VAL A 268 45.00 16.61 2.64
N THR A 269 45.28 17.89 2.39
CA THR A 269 44.37 18.78 1.65
C THR A 269 44.69 18.74 0.16
N LEU A 270 43.67 18.57 -0.68
CA LEU A 270 43.82 18.71 -2.13
C LEU A 270 43.85 20.20 -2.51
N PRO A 271 44.88 20.70 -3.20
CA PRO A 271 45.02 22.13 -3.52
C PRO A 271 44.21 22.57 -4.75
N TRP A 272 43.45 21.65 -5.36
CA TRP A 272 42.57 21.88 -6.50
C TRP A 272 41.14 21.46 -6.19
N THR A 273 40.20 21.97 -6.98
CA THR A 273 38.80 21.57 -6.91
C THR A 273 38.61 20.12 -7.36
N VAL A 274 37.79 19.37 -6.64
CA VAL A 274 37.39 18.01 -6.99
C VAL A 274 35.87 17.91 -7.11
N ASP A 275 35.41 17.18 -8.13
CA ASP A 275 33.98 17.02 -8.40
C ASP A 275 33.32 16.05 -7.39
N GLY A 276 34.06 15.02 -6.96
CA GLY A 276 33.60 14.06 -5.95
C GLY A 276 33.68 14.61 -4.52
N ARG A 277 33.12 13.86 -3.57
CA ARG A 277 33.12 14.14 -2.13
C ARG A 277 33.83 13.04 -1.34
N SER A 278 34.41 13.36 -0.19
CA SER A 278 34.99 12.34 0.70
C SER A 278 33.88 11.44 1.23
N LEU A 279 34.06 10.12 1.22
CA LEU A 279 33.13 9.13 1.77
C LEU A 279 33.38 8.87 3.27
N VAL A 280 34.44 9.42 3.87
CA VAL A 280 34.80 9.16 5.28
C VAL A 280 33.64 9.39 6.26
N PRO A 281 32.81 10.44 6.15
CA PRO A 281 31.71 10.61 7.11
C PRO A 281 30.65 9.49 7.01
N ALA A 282 30.44 8.89 5.82
CA ALA A 282 29.57 7.72 5.64
C ALA A 282 30.15 6.44 6.26
N LEU A 283 31.48 6.34 6.30
CA LEU A 283 32.19 5.14 6.76
C LEU A 283 32.28 5.07 8.30
N GLY A 284 32.20 6.22 8.98
CA GLY A 284 32.34 6.35 10.44
C GLY A 284 31.02 6.42 11.22
N ALA A 285 29.91 6.82 10.60
CA ALA A 285 28.59 6.92 11.21
C ALA A 285 27.55 6.17 10.37
N LEU A 286 26.62 5.45 11.02
CA LEU A 286 25.44 4.84 10.35
C LEU A 286 24.34 5.88 10.03
N ASP A 287 24.67 7.17 10.08
CA ASP A 287 23.72 8.28 9.85
C ASP A 287 23.37 8.40 8.35
N PRO A 288 22.18 8.94 8.02
CA PRO A 288 21.76 9.06 6.64
C PRO A 288 22.72 9.95 5.86
N TRP A 289 23.36 9.35 4.86
CA TRP A 289 24.16 10.07 3.87
C TRP A 289 23.24 10.88 2.96
N PRO A 290 23.58 12.14 2.60
CA PRO A 290 22.75 12.92 1.69
C PRO A 290 22.58 12.20 0.35
N LYS A 291 21.32 12.02 -0.06
CA LYS A 291 20.97 11.52 -1.39
C LYS A 291 21.52 12.46 -2.46
N ARG A 292 21.93 11.93 -3.60
CA ARG A 292 22.60 12.74 -4.63
C ARG A 292 22.31 12.30 -6.05
N ALA A 293 22.46 13.26 -6.95
CA ALA A 293 22.48 13.02 -8.39
C ALA A 293 23.93 12.89 -8.87
N VAL A 294 24.21 11.87 -9.67
CA VAL A 294 25.54 11.66 -10.27
C VAL A 294 25.47 11.63 -11.78
N LEU A 295 26.42 12.32 -12.41
CA LEU A 295 26.57 12.35 -13.85
C LEU A 295 27.32 11.10 -14.33
N HIS A 296 26.81 10.48 -15.39
CA HIS A 296 27.56 9.51 -16.17
C HIS A 296 27.42 9.86 -17.66
N SER A 297 28.51 9.76 -18.42
CA SER A 297 28.54 10.16 -19.83
C SER A 297 29.24 9.13 -20.69
N ILE A 298 28.69 8.90 -21.87
CA ILE A 298 29.24 8.05 -22.94
C ILE A 298 29.58 8.99 -24.09
N ILE A 299 30.88 9.18 -24.37
CA ILE A 299 31.32 10.25 -25.27
C ILE A 299 31.82 9.69 -26.61
N GLY A 300 31.28 10.25 -27.70
CA GLY A 300 31.63 9.92 -29.08
C GLY A 300 30.75 8.82 -29.65
N ASP A 301 30.13 9.03 -30.81
CA ASP A 301 29.32 7.98 -31.44
C ASP A 301 30.23 6.80 -31.85
N PHE A 302 30.00 5.64 -31.25
CA PHE A 302 30.83 4.47 -31.45
C PHE A 302 30.49 3.83 -32.79
N THR A 303 31.43 3.81 -33.72
CA THR A 303 31.23 3.25 -35.08
C THR A 303 31.83 1.85 -35.26
N ASN A 304 32.75 1.47 -34.36
CA ASN A 304 33.26 0.12 -34.14
C ASN A 304 34.05 0.16 -32.82
N ASP A 305 33.49 -0.37 -31.74
CA ASP A 305 34.18 -0.45 -30.46
C ASP A 305 34.96 -1.77 -30.35
N GLY A 306 36.19 -1.71 -29.85
CA GLY A 306 36.92 -2.90 -29.42
C GLY A 306 36.26 -3.62 -28.22
N GLY A 307 35.17 -3.07 -27.68
CA GLY A 307 34.39 -3.57 -26.54
C GLY A 307 33.38 -4.66 -26.88
N GLY A 308 32.94 -4.75 -28.14
CA GLY A 308 32.08 -5.83 -28.63
C GLY A 308 30.58 -5.57 -28.58
N ILE A 309 30.15 -4.33 -28.31
CA ILE A 309 28.74 -3.91 -28.29
C ILE A 309 28.26 -3.64 -29.72
N GLY A 310 29.11 -3.03 -30.56
CA GLY A 310 28.78 -2.58 -31.91
C GLY A 310 28.41 -1.10 -31.95
N LYS A 311 27.83 -0.66 -33.09
CA LYS A 311 27.49 0.75 -33.31
C LYS A 311 26.35 1.19 -32.38
N HIS A 312 26.60 2.20 -31.55
CA HIS A 312 25.62 2.78 -30.63
C HIS A 312 25.88 4.30 -30.43
N PRO A 313 24.84 5.08 -30.15
CA PRO A 313 24.96 6.52 -29.95
C PRO A 313 25.65 6.88 -28.63
N SER A 314 26.33 8.03 -28.63
CA SER A 314 26.79 8.69 -27.41
C SER A 314 25.62 9.27 -26.61
N GLY A 315 25.89 9.74 -25.40
CA GLY A 315 24.88 10.38 -24.57
C GLY A 315 25.39 10.77 -23.19
N THR A 316 24.52 11.38 -22.40
CA THR A 316 24.79 11.68 -21.01
C THR A 316 23.55 11.42 -20.18
N GLY A 317 23.76 11.04 -18.93
CA GLY A 317 22.68 10.71 -18.02
C GLY A 317 22.99 11.14 -16.61
N VAL A 318 21.96 11.02 -15.78
CA VAL A 318 22.04 11.23 -14.36
C VAL A 318 21.42 10.03 -13.64
N THR A 319 22.08 9.59 -12.59
CA THR A 319 21.59 8.52 -11.71
C THR A 319 21.39 9.10 -10.31
N THR A 320 20.28 8.76 -9.68
CA THR A 320 19.99 8.98 -8.26
C THR A 320 19.84 7.62 -7.58
N GLU A 321 19.65 7.59 -6.26
CA GLU A 321 19.50 6.33 -5.51
C GLU A 321 18.33 5.47 -6.02
N ARG A 322 17.36 6.07 -6.72
CA ARG A 322 16.19 5.38 -7.25
C ARG A 322 16.07 5.42 -8.76
N PHE A 323 16.49 6.49 -9.43
CA PHE A 323 16.23 6.65 -10.87
C PHE A 323 17.51 6.73 -11.68
N ALA A 324 17.52 6.09 -12.86
CA ALA A 324 18.52 6.29 -13.88
C ALA A 324 17.87 6.93 -15.12
N TYR A 325 18.41 8.07 -15.55
CA TYR A 325 17.95 8.80 -16.72
C TYR A 325 19.11 8.99 -17.70
N PHE A 326 18.88 8.77 -18.99
CA PHE A 326 19.90 8.91 -20.02
C PHE A 326 19.36 9.55 -21.29
N GLU A 327 20.04 10.58 -21.78
CA GLU A 327 19.76 11.26 -23.05
C GLU A 327 20.80 10.88 -24.10
N TYR A 328 20.34 10.27 -25.19
CA TYR A 328 21.19 9.90 -26.31
C TYR A 328 21.40 11.07 -27.27
N SER A 329 22.51 11.05 -28.02
CA SER A 329 22.81 12.00 -29.09
C SER A 329 21.77 12.00 -30.22
N THR A 330 20.93 10.97 -30.30
CA THR A 330 19.79 10.87 -31.21
C THR A 330 18.56 11.68 -30.76
N GLY A 331 18.54 12.16 -29.51
CA GLY A 331 17.36 12.76 -28.87
C GLY A 331 16.37 11.74 -28.29
N GLU A 332 16.71 10.45 -28.31
CA GLU A 332 15.96 9.41 -27.60
C GLU A 332 16.41 9.39 -26.13
N HIS A 333 15.49 9.06 -25.22
CA HIS A 333 15.78 9.01 -23.79
C HIS A 333 15.43 7.66 -23.18
N GLU A 334 16.10 7.32 -22.08
CA GLU A 334 15.74 6.22 -21.21
C GLU A 334 15.56 6.70 -19.77
N LEU A 335 14.54 6.18 -19.08
CA LEU A 335 14.26 6.44 -17.66
C LEU A 335 13.86 5.13 -16.97
N TYR A 336 14.58 4.75 -15.93
CA TYR A 336 14.34 3.55 -15.14
C TYR A 336 14.18 3.89 -13.66
N ASP A 337 13.22 3.27 -13.00
CA ASP A 337 13.08 3.25 -11.55
C ASP A 337 13.75 1.99 -11.00
N HIS A 338 14.97 2.08 -10.50
CA HIS A 338 15.75 0.94 -10.00
C HIS A 338 15.13 0.25 -8.78
N THR A 339 14.21 0.90 -8.06
CA THR A 339 13.48 0.25 -6.96
C THR A 339 12.45 -0.74 -7.49
N LEU A 340 11.70 -0.35 -8.53
CA LEU A 340 10.65 -1.16 -9.12
C LEU A 340 11.14 -2.04 -10.28
N ASP A 341 12.21 -1.61 -10.94
CA ASP A 341 12.78 -2.20 -12.14
C ASP A 341 14.33 -2.24 -12.06
N PRO A 342 14.90 -3.03 -11.13
CA PRO A 342 16.36 -3.13 -10.94
C PRO A 342 17.10 -3.82 -12.09
N LEU A 343 16.35 -4.35 -13.07
CA LEU A 343 16.90 -4.95 -14.29
C LEU A 343 16.70 -4.05 -15.52
N GLU A 344 16.21 -2.83 -15.31
CA GLU A 344 16.03 -1.81 -16.34
C GLU A 344 15.28 -2.37 -17.55
N LEU A 345 14.13 -3.01 -17.37
CA LEU A 345 13.34 -3.67 -18.42
C LEU A 345 12.23 -2.79 -19.01
N ASN A 346 11.81 -1.74 -18.30
CA ASN A 346 10.67 -0.91 -18.65
C ASN A 346 11.09 0.56 -18.69
N ASN A 347 11.41 1.03 -19.90
CA ASN A 347 11.73 2.43 -20.13
C ASN A 347 10.48 3.29 -19.93
N GLN A 348 10.53 4.19 -18.95
CA GLN A 348 9.44 5.11 -18.62
C GLN A 348 9.57 6.46 -19.32
N ALA A 349 10.63 6.73 -20.08
CA ALA A 349 10.83 8.04 -20.69
C ALA A 349 9.72 8.37 -21.70
N GLY A 350 9.32 9.64 -21.73
CA GLY A 350 8.27 10.17 -22.60
C GLY A 350 6.83 9.77 -22.22
N GLN A 351 6.64 9.01 -21.12
CA GLN A 351 5.30 8.63 -20.66
C GLN A 351 4.65 9.77 -19.86
N PRO A 352 3.33 10.05 -20.01
CA PRO A 352 2.65 11.08 -19.23
C PRO A 352 2.72 10.86 -17.71
N SER A 353 2.79 9.60 -17.26
CA SER A 353 2.88 9.25 -15.84
C SER A 353 4.24 9.53 -15.20
N SER A 354 5.30 9.65 -16.00
CA SER A 354 6.68 9.86 -15.54
C SER A 354 7.21 11.26 -15.88
N SER A 355 6.41 12.14 -16.51
CA SER A 355 6.88 13.43 -16.99
C SER A 355 7.45 14.33 -15.88
N ALA A 356 6.91 14.25 -14.66
CA ALA A 356 7.42 15.03 -13.53
C ALA A 356 8.82 14.60 -13.11
N ILE A 357 9.07 13.28 -13.01
CA ILE A 357 10.39 12.76 -12.66
C ILE A 357 11.38 12.94 -13.82
N GLU A 358 10.96 12.74 -15.07
CA GLU A 358 11.81 12.99 -16.23
C GLU A 358 12.29 14.45 -16.27
N ASN A 359 11.39 15.42 -16.08
CA ASN A 359 11.77 16.85 -16.01
C ASN A 359 12.77 17.12 -14.88
N SER A 360 12.57 16.53 -13.69
CA SER A 360 13.50 16.69 -12.57
C SER A 360 14.89 16.12 -12.89
N MET A 361 14.95 14.95 -13.52
CA MET A 361 16.20 14.35 -13.96
C MET A 361 16.89 15.19 -15.05
N GLN A 362 16.14 15.79 -15.98
CA GLN A 362 16.68 16.72 -16.98
C GLN A 362 17.27 17.98 -16.36
N GLU A 363 16.62 18.56 -15.35
CA GLU A 363 17.14 19.71 -14.61
C GLU A 363 18.44 19.36 -13.87
N ALA A 364 18.49 18.20 -13.20
CA ALA A 364 19.70 17.69 -12.55
C ALA A 364 20.83 17.46 -13.56
N LEU A 365 20.51 16.87 -14.72
CA LEU A 365 21.45 16.65 -15.81
C LEU A 365 22.02 17.97 -16.35
N ALA A 366 21.17 18.98 -16.55
CA ALA A 366 21.59 20.30 -17.04
C ALA A 366 22.56 20.99 -16.06
N LEU A 367 22.34 20.85 -14.75
CA LEU A 367 23.24 21.35 -13.71
C LEU A 367 24.57 20.61 -13.71
N LEU A 368 24.53 19.27 -13.69
CA LEU A 368 25.71 18.43 -13.61
C LEU A 368 26.57 18.43 -14.88
N ALA A 369 25.97 18.63 -16.06
CA ALA A 369 26.70 18.63 -17.33
C ALA A 369 27.73 19.77 -17.43
N VAL A 370 27.52 20.87 -16.69
CA VAL A 370 28.37 22.08 -16.71
C VAL A 370 29.06 22.36 -15.37
N CYS A 371 28.88 21.50 -14.37
CA CYS A 371 29.41 21.71 -13.03
C CYS A 371 30.95 21.53 -12.97
N ALA A 372 31.57 22.10 -11.93
CA ALA A 372 32.97 21.83 -11.57
C ALA A 372 33.20 22.05 -10.08
N GLY A 373 33.95 21.13 -9.46
CA GLY A 373 34.24 21.19 -8.04
C GLY A 373 32.99 20.99 -7.18
N ALA A 374 32.84 21.83 -6.16
CA ALA A 374 31.72 21.75 -5.22
C ALA A 374 30.33 21.88 -5.89
N SER A 375 30.22 22.54 -7.05
CA SER A 375 28.93 22.61 -7.77
C SER A 375 28.52 21.28 -8.42
N CYS A 376 29.41 20.29 -8.49
CA CYS A 376 29.09 18.91 -8.89
C CYS A 376 28.60 18.05 -7.72
N GLN A 377 28.73 18.51 -6.48
CA GLN A 377 28.27 17.81 -5.29
C GLN A 377 26.79 18.17 -5.05
N VAL A 378 25.95 17.93 -6.06
CA VAL A 378 24.52 18.24 -6.02
C VAL A 378 23.82 17.19 -5.17
N ASP A 379 23.38 17.59 -3.99
CA ASP A 379 22.41 16.81 -3.22
C ASP A 379 21.04 16.98 -3.89
N VAL A 380 20.32 15.88 -4.08
CA VAL A 380 18.92 15.98 -4.53
C VAL A 380 18.16 16.47 -3.31
N GLY A 381 17.67 17.72 -3.36
CA GLY A 381 16.79 18.22 -2.32
C GLY A 381 15.53 17.38 -2.28
N ASN A 382 15.02 17.10 -1.08
CA ASN A 382 13.86 16.24 -0.89
C ASN A 382 12.66 16.71 -1.73
N VAL A 383 12.22 15.88 -2.68
CA VAL A 383 11.07 16.16 -3.53
C VAL A 383 9.83 15.71 -2.77
N SER A 384 8.92 16.64 -2.45
CA SER A 384 7.71 16.28 -1.72
C SER A 384 6.95 15.13 -2.41
N PRO A 385 6.41 14.17 -1.65
CA PRO A 385 5.77 13.00 -2.21
C PRO A 385 4.47 13.38 -2.94
N THR A 386 3.92 12.46 -3.72
CA THR A 386 2.59 12.60 -4.31
C THR A 386 1.58 11.75 -3.54
N ALA A 387 0.68 12.41 -2.81
CA ALA A 387 -0.44 11.77 -2.13
C ALA A 387 -1.51 11.30 -3.14
N VAL A 388 -1.78 9.99 -3.17
CA VAL A 388 -2.85 9.40 -3.99
C VAL A 388 -3.82 8.67 -3.09
N ALA A 389 -5.05 9.19 -3.04
CA ALA A 389 -6.14 8.65 -2.22
C ALA A 389 -7.29 8.16 -3.10
N SER A 390 -7.90 7.05 -2.70
CA SER A 390 -9.17 6.57 -3.25
C SER A 390 -10.09 6.06 -2.13
N VAL A 391 -11.39 5.99 -2.42
CA VAL A 391 -12.41 5.58 -1.44
C VAL A 391 -13.52 4.78 -2.13
N GLN A 392 -14.06 3.79 -1.40
CA GLN A 392 -15.28 3.05 -1.73
C GLN A 392 -16.14 2.94 -0.48
N CYS A 393 -17.42 3.32 -0.55
CA CYS A 393 -18.33 3.28 0.59
C CYS A 393 -19.48 2.31 0.35
N ASP A 394 -19.93 1.64 1.42
CA ASP A 394 -21.16 0.86 1.41
C ASP A 394 -22.41 1.72 1.71
N ALA A 395 -23.58 1.08 1.75
CA ALA A 395 -24.86 1.73 2.02
C ALA A 395 -25.02 2.24 3.47
N TYR A 396 -24.10 1.86 4.37
CA TYR A 396 -24.08 2.20 5.79
C TYR A 396 -22.97 3.19 6.13
N PHE A 397 -22.42 3.87 5.12
CA PHE A 397 -21.34 4.86 5.24
C PHE A 397 -20.06 4.30 5.85
N THR A 398 -19.88 2.98 5.75
CA THR A 398 -18.59 2.35 6.02
C THR A 398 -17.77 2.43 4.75
N CYS A 399 -16.73 3.27 4.80
CA CYS A 399 -15.86 3.59 3.69
C CYS A 399 -14.50 2.92 3.86
N GLN A 400 -14.11 2.15 2.85
CA GLN A 400 -12.76 1.64 2.70
C GLN A 400 -11.92 2.68 1.96
N PHE A 401 -10.90 3.19 2.63
CA PHE A 401 -9.93 4.11 2.05
C PHE A 401 -8.68 3.35 1.59
N ASP A 402 -7.99 3.92 0.61
CA ASP A 402 -6.75 3.35 0.09
C ASP A 402 -5.77 4.46 -0.34
N GLY A 403 -4.63 4.51 0.36
CA GLY A 403 -3.50 5.42 0.12
C GLY A 403 -2.28 4.71 -0.49
N SER A 404 -2.39 3.43 -0.83
CA SER A 404 -1.26 2.57 -1.26
C SER A 404 -0.61 2.99 -2.57
N LYS A 405 -1.28 3.83 -3.36
CA LYS A 405 -0.77 4.37 -4.63
C LYS A 405 0.01 5.68 -4.47
N SER A 406 0.17 6.17 -3.24
CA SER A 406 1.02 7.34 -2.98
C SER A 406 2.46 6.96 -3.29
N VAL A 407 3.20 7.88 -3.90
CA VAL A 407 4.57 7.64 -4.35
C VAL A 407 5.44 8.81 -3.96
N ASP A 408 6.68 8.50 -3.63
CA ASP A 408 7.72 9.50 -3.50
C ASP A 408 8.66 9.43 -4.71
N ALA A 409 9.14 10.57 -5.20
CA ALA A 409 9.89 10.66 -6.45
C ALA A 409 11.40 10.52 -6.25
N ASP A 410 11.90 10.64 -5.03
CA ASP A 410 13.31 10.52 -4.68
C ASP A 410 13.55 9.58 -3.47
N GLY A 411 12.50 8.90 -3.02
CA GLY A 411 12.58 7.98 -1.90
C GLY A 411 11.36 7.08 -1.76
N ALA A 412 10.90 6.92 -0.52
CA ALA A 412 9.78 6.07 -0.15
C ALA A 412 8.83 6.81 0.80
N ILE A 413 7.55 6.44 0.77
CA ILE A 413 6.59 6.94 1.76
C ILE A 413 6.89 6.30 3.12
N ALA A 414 7.22 7.12 4.11
CA ALA A 414 7.50 6.70 5.47
C ALA A 414 6.23 6.61 6.33
N SER A 415 5.23 7.46 6.08
CA SER A 415 3.99 7.45 6.86
C SER A 415 2.76 7.93 6.09
N TRP A 416 1.58 7.49 6.57
CA TRP A 416 0.26 7.91 6.12
C TRP A 416 -0.50 8.47 7.31
N ALA A 417 -1.26 9.54 7.10
CA ALA A 417 -2.15 10.13 8.09
C ALA A 417 -3.46 10.53 7.41
N TRP A 418 -4.54 9.89 7.83
CA TRP A 418 -5.91 10.19 7.40
C TRP A 418 -6.61 11.04 8.44
N ASP A 419 -7.21 12.14 7.99
CA ASP A 419 -8.21 12.91 8.71
C ASP A 419 -9.56 12.72 8.02
N PHE A 420 -10.54 12.09 8.70
CA PHE A 420 -11.85 11.82 8.13
C PHE A 420 -12.82 13.01 8.20
N GLY A 421 -12.41 14.11 8.85
CA GLY A 421 -13.20 15.34 8.95
C GLY A 421 -14.28 15.33 10.03
N ASP A 422 -14.44 14.24 10.77
CA ASP A 422 -15.39 14.07 11.89
C ASP A 422 -14.71 13.96 13.27
N GLY A 423 -13.42 14.30 13.32
CA GLY A 423 -12.58 14.21 14.52
C GLY A 423 -11.90 12.85 14.72
N VAL A 424 -12.14 11.88 13.84
CA VAL A 424 -11.43 10.60 13.82
C VAL A 424 -10.29 10.64 12.80
N SER A 425 -9.18 9.96 13.12
CA SER A 425 -8.00 9.85 12.24
C SER A 425 -7.45 8.42 12.23
N SER A 426 -6.60 8.12 11.24
CA SER A 426 -5.89 6.84 11.15
C SER A 426 -4.50 7.01 10.53
N SER A 427 -3.56 6.13 10.90
CA SER A 427 -2.24 6.06 10.28
C SER A 427 -2.04 4.81 9.41
N GLU A 428 -3.11 4.04 9.18
CA GLU A 428 -3.05 2.86 8.32
C GLU A 428 -3.02 3.26 6.84
N ILE A 429 -2.41 2.43 5.99
CA ILE A 429 -2.37 2.65 4.53
C ILE A 429 -3.78 2.59 3.93
N SER A 430 -4.61 1.67 4.43
CA SER A 430 -5.95 1.38 3.91
C SER A 430 -6.97 1.21 5.05
N PRO A 431 -7.33 2.29 5.77
CA PRO A 431 -8.24 2.21 6.90
C PRO A 431 -9.69 2.01 6.46
N LEU A 432 -10.47 1.40 7.37
CA LEU A 432 -11.93 1.34 7.30
C LEU A 432 -12.50 2.35 8.30
N HIS A 433 -13.44 3.19 7.86
CA HIS A 433 -14.09 4.17 8.74
C HIS A 433 -15.59 4.26 8.47
N THR A 434 -16.40 4.41 9.51
CA THR A 434 -17.87 4.51 9.42
C THR A 434 -18.33 5.87 9.95
N PHE A 435 -19.03 6.63 9.12
CA PHE A 435 -19.58 7.92 9.52
C PHE A 435 -20.91 7.77 10.29
N GLU A 436 -21.03 8.41 11.45
CA GLU A 436 -22.26 8.34 12.28
C GLU A 436 -23.42 9.19 11.73
N THR A 437 -23.10 10.27 11.02
CA THR A 437 -24.08 11.20 10.45
C THR A 437 -23.82 11.42 8.96
N GLY A 438 -24.90 11.38 8.16
CA GLY A 438 -24.83 11.78 6.76
C GLY A 438 -24.54 13.27 6.59
N GLY A 439 -23.93 13.65 5.48
CA GLY A 439 -23.49 15.01 5.18
C GLY A 439 -22.36 15.07 4.13
N VAL A 440 -21.83 16.29 3.93
CA VAL A 440 -20.62 16.50 3.12
C VAL A 440 -19.41 16.35 4.03
N GLN A 441 -18.63 15.30 3.81
CA GLN A 441 -17.38 15.06 4.54
C GLN A 441 -16.18 15.36 3.64
N THR A 442 -15.22 16.11 4.17
CA THR A 442 -13.92 16.34 3.52
C THR A 442 -12.88 15.48 4.23
N ILE A 443 -12.34 14.50 3.52
CA ILE A 443 -11.33 13.58 4.03
C ILE A 443 -9.98 14.01 3.46
N THR A 444 -8.94 14.04 4.28
CA THR A 444 -7.59 14.38 3.83
C THR A 444 -6.63 13.24 4.14
N LEU A 445 -5.91 12.77 3.13
CA LEU A 445 -4.73 11.94 3.29
C LEU A 445 -3.49 12.85 3.25
N SER A 446 -2.67 12.81 4.29
CA SER A 446 -1.32 13.33 4.31
C SER A 446 -0.33 12.16 4.28
N VAL A 447 0.71 12.27 3.46
CA VAL A 447 1.83 11.31 3.43
C VAL A 447 3.13 12.05 3.66
N GLU A 448 4.05 11.42 4.39
CA GLU A 448 5.41 11.91 4.62
C GLU A 448 6.41 10.90 4.05
N ASP A 449 7.43 11.38 3.37
CA ASP A 449 8.50 10.56 2.82
C ASP A 449 9.59 10.22 3.86
N ASP A 450 10.56 9.39 3.46
CA ASP A 450 11.71 8.94 4.26
C ASP A 450 12.72 10.07 4.58
N LEU A 451 12.50 11.27 4.05
CA LEU A 451 13.31 12.46 4.24
C LEU A 451 12.52 13.62 4.91
N GLY A 452 11.29 13.35 5.37
CA GLY A 452 10.46 14.26 6.14
C GLY A 452 9.67 15.31 5.36
N ALA A 453 9.60 15.26 4.02
CA ALA A 453 8.68 16.13 3.28
C ALA A 453 7.30 15.49 3.18
N ALA A 454 6.27 16.33 3.19
CA ALA A 454 4.90 15.90 3.26
C ALA A 454 4.05 16.50 2.15
N ALA A 455 3.12 15.70 1.66
CA ALA A 455 2.09 16.16 0.73
C ALA A 455 0.73 15.66 1.17
N SER A 456 -0.34 16.31 0.70
CA SER A 456 -1.70 15.97 1.09
C SER A 456 -2.65 15.98 -0.09
N ARG A 457 -3.69 15.14 0.00
CA ARG A 457 -4.78 15.08 -0.96
C ARG A 457 -6.11 14.91 -0.25
N SER A 458 -7.09 15.73 -0.65
CA SER A 458 -8.44 15.66 -0.10
C SER A 458 -9.43 14.97 -1.05
N LEU A 459 -10.39 14.27 -0.46
CA LEU A 459 -11.55 13.66 -1.09
C LEU A 459 -12.82 14.27 -0.48
N ILE A 460 -13.89 14.37 -1.26
CA ILE A 460 -15.21 14.80 -0.77
C ILE A 460 -16.17 13.63 -0.91
N ILE A 461 -16.80 13.24 0.19
CA ILE A 461 -17.87 12.24 0.20
C ILE A 461 -19.20 12.97 0.45
N LEU A 462 -20.16 12.74 -0.45
CA LEU A 462 -21.53 13.22 -0.31
C LEU A 462 -22.39 12.05 0.17
N SER A 463 -22.82 12.10 1.43
CA SER A 463 -23.84 11.18 1.97
C SER A 463 -25.16 11.92 2.13
N SER A 464 -26.24 11.37 1.58
CA SER A 464 -27.58 11.93 1.78
C SER A 464 -28.03 11.72 3.23
N ALA A 465 -28.63 12.74 3.84
CA ALA A 465 -29.23 12.63 5.17
C ALA A 465 -30.35 11.58 5.16
N ASN A 466 -30.48 10.82 6.26
CA ASN A 466 -31.55 9.84 6.43
C ASN A 466 -32.93 10.52 6.46
N SER A 467 -33.95 9.96 5.81
CA SER A 467 -35.33 10.35 6.05
C SER A 467 -35.90 9.50 7.17
N ILE A 468 -36.38 10.11 8.25
CA ILE A 468 -36.99 9.33 9.34
C ILE A 468 -38.20 8.52 8.82
N PRO A 469 -38.45 7.30 9.36
CA PRO A 469 -39.58 6.50 8.94
C PRO A 469 -40.89 7.17 9.38
N VAL A 470 -42.01 6.75 8.80
CA VAL A 470 -43.35 7.18 9.20
C VAL A 470 -44.06 6.02 9.88
N ALA A 471 -44.38 6.18 11.16
CA ALA A 471 -45.13 5.20 11.93
C ALA A 471 -46.63 5.37 11.70
N VAL A 472 -47.30 4.32 11.24
CA VAL A 472 -48.76 4.30 11.09
C VAL A 472 -49.30 3.00 11.68
N GLY A 473 -50.00 3.13 12.79
CA GLY A 473 -50.67 2.01 13.46
C GLY A 473 -52.15 1.91 13.09
N ALA A 474 -52.64 0.69 12.92
CA ALA A 474 -54.06 0.36 12.80
C ALA A 474 -54.44 -0.72 13.82
N PHE A 475 -55.71 -0.73 14.23
CA PHE A 475 -56.23 -1.72 15.16
C PHE A 475 -57.69 -2.08 14.86
N ASP A 476 -58.10 -3.26 15.29
CA ASP A 476 -59.49 -3.74 15.27
C ASP A 476 -59.75 -4.58 16.54
N CYS A 477 -60.88 -4.37 17.19
CA CYS A 477 -61.18 -4.91 18.52
C CYS A 477 -62.53 -5.61 18.56
N VAL A 478 -62.56 -6.79 19.18
CA VAL A 478 -63.76 -7.54 19.53
C VAL A 478 -63.72 -7.82 21.03
N ASP A 479 -64.68 -7.28 21.76
CA ASP A 479 -64.72 -7.28 23.23
C ASP A 479 -63.38 -6.84 23.84
N LEU A 480 -62.73 -7.73 24.59
CA LEU A 480 -61.46 -7.49 25.26
C LEU A 480 -60.23 -7.78 24.38
N THR A 481 -60.38 -8.26 23.16
CA THR A 481 -59.25 -8.65 22.30
C THR A 481 -59.11 -7.74 21.10
N CYS A 482 -57.92 -7.17 20.92
CA CYS A 482 -57.59 -6.35 19.76
C CYS A 482 -56.48 -6.98 18.91
N SER A 483 -56.56 -6.76 17.61
CA SER A 483 -55.49 -6.98 16.64
C SER A 483 -54.86 -5.64 16.24
N PHE A 484 -53.57 -5.65 15.96
CA PHE A 484 -52.76 -4.48 15.65
C PHE A 484 -51.93 -4.74 14.40
N SER A 485 -51.84 -3.75 13.50
CA SER A 485 -51.04 -3.81 12.28
C SER A 485 -50.23 -2.54 12.06
N SER A 486 -48.99 -2.72 11.60
CA SER A 486 -48.08 -1.66 11.17
C SER A 486 -47.97 -1.55 9.65
N ASP A 487 -48.84 -2.20 8.86
CA ASP A 487 -48.67 -2.37 7.40
C ASP A 487 -48.60 -1.06 6.62
N ALA A 488 -49.15 0.03 7.17
CA ALA A 488 -49.10 1.36 6.56
C ALA A 488 -47.86 2.18 6.95
N SER A 489 -46.97 1.63 7.81
CA SER A 489 -45.71 2.30 8.16
C SER A 489 -44.71 2.18 7.02
N THR A 490 -43.98 3.25 6.72
CA THR A 490 -43.08 3.32 5.57
C THR A 490 -41.76 3.99 5.91
N ASP A 491 -40.78 3.77 5.04
CA ASP A 491 -39.52 4.51 5.01
C ASP A 491 -39.25 4.94 3.57
N ALA A 492 -38.89 6.20 3.36
CA ALA A 492 -38.80 6.81 2.03
C ALA A 492 -37.45 6.56 1.34
N ASP A 493 -36.38 6.37 2.12
CA ASP A 493 -35.02 6.12 1.62
C ASP A 493 -34.45 4.77 2.08
N GLY A 494 -35.30 3.88 2.59
CA GLY A 494 -34.88 2.61 3.15
C GLY A 494 -36.02 1.62 3.44
N TYR A 495 -35.86 0.86 4.53
CA TYR A 495 -36.79 -0.16 4.98
C TYR A 495 -36.80 -0.28 6.51
N LEU A 496 -37.94 -0.71 7.07
CA LEU A 496 -38.10 -0.86 8.51
C LEU A 496 -37.42 -2.13 9.03
N THR A 497 -36.64 -1.98 10.10
CA THR A 497 -35.89 -3.07 10.76
C THR A 497 -36.52 -3.51 12.08
N SER A 498 -37.30 -2.66 12.76
CA SER A 498 -37.93 -3.01 14.03
C SER A 498 -39.30 -2.36 14.25
N PHE A 499 -40.14 -3.07 15.01
CA PHE A 499 -41.51 -2.66 15.37
C PHE A 499 -41.75 -2.96 16.85
N ARG A 500 -42.29 -1.99 17.59
CA ARG A 500 -42.63 -2.16 19.00
C ARG A 500 -43.98 -1.54 19.33
N TRP A 501 -44.91 -2.38 19.75
CA TRP A 501 -46.22 -1.99 20.27
C TRP A 501 -46.19 -1.89 21.81
N THR A 502 -46.82 -0.85 22.36
CA THR A 502 -47.15 -0.76 23.80
C THR A 502 -48.65 -0.59 23.94
N PHE A 503 -49.32 -1.43 24.73
CA PHE A 503 -50.78 -1.52 24.75
C PHE A 503 -51.46 -0.64 25.82
N GLY A 504 -50.71 0.13 26.59
CA GLY A 504 -51.27 1.03 27.61
C GLY A 504 -51.65 0.38 28.94
N ASP A 505 -51.61 -0.96 29.04
CA ASP A 505 -51.83 -1.74 30.27
C ASP A 505 -50.52 -2.25 30.91
N GLY A 506 -49.38 -1.71 30.46
CA GLY A 506 -48.05 -2.13 30.89
C GLY A 506 -47.43 -3.26 30.06
N LYS A 507 -48.15 -3.86 29.10
CA LYS A 507 -47.61 -4.88 28.19
C LYS A 507 -47.14 -4.29 26.85
N SER A 508 -46.31 -5.06 26.15
CA SER A 508 -45.74 -4.68 24.84
C SER A 508 -45.46 -5.90 23.95
N ALA A 509 -45.34 -5.68 22.64
CA ALA A 509 -44.92 -6.70 21.66
C ALA A 509 -43.90 -6.13 20.67
N ASN A 510 -42.92 -6.93 20.25
CA ASN A 510 -41.89 -6.55 19.28
C ASN A 510 -42.13 -7.23 17.93
N LEU A 511 -43.30 -7.03 17.35
CA LEU A 511 -43.77 -7.66 16.10
C LEU A 511 -44.46 -6.60 15.24
N ALA A 512 -44.40 -6.73 13.91
CA ALA A 512 -45.10 -5.84 12.98
C ALA A 512 -46.63 -5.90 13.20
N SER A 513 -47.18 -7.12 13.24
CA SER A 513 -48.56 -7.39 13.63
C SER A 513 -48.62 -8.03 15.00
N ALA A 514 -49.54 -7.59 15.86
CA ALA A 514 -49.71 -8.11 17.21
C ALA A 514 -51.18 -8.36 17.54
N SER A 515 -51.44 -9.23 18.52
CA SER A 515 -52.76 -9.38 19.13
C SER A 515 -52.60 -9.26 20.65
N HIS A 516 -53.55 -8.60 21.29
CA HIS A 516 -53.52 -8.37 22.73
C HIS A 516 -54.92 -8.46 23.34
N ALA A 517 -55.01 -9.15 24.47
CA ALA A 517 -56.23 -9.30 25.25
C ALA A 517 -56.12 -8.49 26.55
N TYR A 518 -57.04 -7.56 26.73
CA TYR A 518 -57.12 -6.70 27.90
C TYR A 518 -57.81 -7.42 29.07
N PRO A 519 -57.36 -7.21 30.31
CA PRO A 519 -57.91 -7.89 31.48
C PRO A 519 -59.28 -7.35 31.91
N SER A 520 -59.66 -6.15 31.46
CA SER A 520 -60.92 -5.47 31.81
C SER A 520 -61.31 -4.49 30.72
N ALA A 521 -62.60 -4.16 30.63
CA ALA A 521 -63.08 -3.08 29.78
C ALA A 521 -62.48 -1.73 30.21
N GLY A 522 -62.31 -0.83 29.24
CA GLY A 522 -61.71 0.47 29.48
C GLY A 522 -61.08 1.07 28.23
N THR A 523 -60.53 2.28 28.37
CA THR A 523 -59.80 2.99 27.31
C THR A 523 -58.30 2.95 27.57
N PHE A 524 -57.52 2.55 26.56
CA PHE A 524 -56.08 2.34 26.64
C PHE A 524 -55.35 3.16 25.56
N ASN A 525 -54.23 3.80 25.97
CA ASN A 525 -53.35 4.51 25.06
C ASN A 525 -52.31 3.54 24.47
N VAL A 526 -52.46 3.23 23.20
CA VAL A 526 -51.57 2.35 22.45
C VAL A 526 -50.55 3.17 21.67
N ALA A 527 -49.33 2.66 21.55
CA ALA A 527 -48.33 3.24 20.67
C ALA A 527 -47.59 2.19 19.85
N LEU A 528 -47.23 2.55 18.62
CA LEU A 528 -46.30 1.82 17.76
C LEU A 528 -45.04 2.67 17.60
N THR A 529 -43.88 2.09 17.85
CA THR A 529 -42.58 2.67 17.50
C THR A 529 -41.96 1.82 16.40
N VAL A 530 -41.56 2.46 15.29
CA VAL A 530 -40.84 1.79 14.18
C VAL A 530 -39.41 2.31 14.10
N THR A 531 -38.51 1.49 13.59
CA THR A 531 -37.10 1.87 13.34
C THR A 531 -36.72 1.47 11.92
N ASP A 532 -36.03 2.33 11.19
CA ASP A 532 -35.52 2.07 9.85
C ASP A 532 -34.15 1.35 9.83
N ASN A 533 -33.58 1.12 8.65
CA ASN A 533 -32.27 0.52 8.44
C ASN A 533 -31.08 1.49 8.66
N ARG A 534 -31.37 2.74 9.02
CA ARG A 534 -30.43 3.82 9.34
C ARG A 534 -30.62 4.36 10.77
N ARG A 535 -31.32 3.58 11.61
CA ARG A 535 -31.61 3.83 13.03
C ARG A 535 -32.51 5.05 13.31
N GLY A 536 -33.16 5.62 12.30
CA GLY A 536 -34.23 6.60 12.48
C GLY A 536 -35.45 5.96 13.10
N THR A 537 -36.18 6.71 13.94
CA THR A 537 -37.36 6.20 14.65
C THR A 537 -38.52 7.18 14.58
N ASP A 538 -39.73 6.67 14.45
CA ASP A 538 -40.97 7.44 14.59
C ASP A 538 -42.00 6.69 15.44
N LYS A 539 -42.98 7.41 15.97
CA LYS A 539 -43.96 6.89 16.92
C LYS A 539 -45.38 7.32 16.59
N TRP A 540 -46.25 6.34 16.39
CA TRP A 540 -47.69 6.51 16.32
C TRP A 540 -48.34 6.30 17.70
N ILE A 541 -49.41 7.04 18.01
CA ILE A 541 -50.21 6.90 19.24
C ILE A 541 -51.70 6.84 18.85
N GLY A 542 -52.44 5.90 19.45
CA GLY A 542 -53.89 5.78 19.33
C GLY A 542 -54.56 5.50 20.67
N SER A 543 -55.85 5.80 20.76
CA SER A 543 -56.69 5.52 21.92
C SER A 543 -57.71 4.45 21.54
N ILE A 544 -57.77 3.37 22.32
CA ILE A 544 -58.63 2.22 22.04
C ILE A 544 -59.56 2.00 23.21
N THR A 545 -60.85 1.81 22.96
CA THR A 545 -61.83 1.41 23.96
C THR A 545 -62.23 -0.04 23.73
N VAL A 546 -62.07 -0.88 24.74
CA VAL A 546 -62.52 -2.28 24.75
C VAL A 546 -63.66 -2.45 25.74
N THR A 547 -64.64 -3.27 25.38
CA THR A 547 -65.86 -3.51 26.15
C THR A 547 -65.93 -4.96 26.61
N LEU A 548 -66.74 -5.23 27.63
CA LEU A 548 -67.07 -6.62 27.99
C LEU A 548 -67.97 -7.22 26.89
N PRO A 549 -67.96 -8.55 26.71
CA PRO A 549 -68.97 -9.24 25.90
C PRO A 549 -70.35 -9.03 26.51
N ASN A 550 -71.35 -8.73 25.66
CA ASN A 550 -72.73 -8.50 26.09
C ASN A 550 -73.37 -9.77 26.70
N ALA A 551 -74.06 -9.65 27.83
CA ALA A 551 -74.85 -10.70 28.44
C ALA A 551 -76.36 -10.47 28.18
N PRO A 552 -77.17 -11.53 28.00
CA PRO A 552 -78.62 -11.36 27.88
C PRO A 552 -79.24 -10.85 29.19
N PRO A 553 -80.37 -10.12 29.12
CA PRO A 553 -81.08 -9.68 30.32
C PRO A 553 -81.71 -10.88 31.06
N ILE A 554 -82.14 -10.67 32.29
CA ILE A 554 -82.84 -11.65 33.12
C ILE A 554 -84.30 -11.22 33.26
N ALA A 555 -85.20 -11.92 32.56
CA ALA A 555 -86.64 -11.67 32.62
C ALA A 555 -87.23 -12.16 33.96
N THR A 556 -87.90 -11.26 34.69
CA THR A 556 -88.60 -11.59 35.94
C THR A 556 -90.01 -11.03 35.89
N MET A 557 -91.02 -11.85 36.21
CA MET A 557 -92.41 -11.41 36.24
C MET A 557 -93.11 -11.78 37.55
N SER A 558 -94.05 -10.93 37.95
CA SER A 558 -95.02 -11.20 39.01
C SER A 558 -96.42 -10.82 38.56
N VAL A 559 -97.43 -11.55 39.03
CA VAL A 559 -98.82 -11.39 38.58
C VAL A 559 -99.77 -11.42 39.76
N SER A 560 -100.74 -10.52 39.78
CA SER A 560 -101.81 -10.47 40.77
C SER A 560 -103.16 -10.28 40.08
N CYS A 561 -104.14 -11.11 40.39
CA CYS A 561 -105.45 -11.09 39.73
C CYS A 561 -106.59 -10.82 40.72
N VAL A 562 -107.54 -10.00 40.28
CA VAL A 562 -108.84 -9.81 40.93
C VAL A 562 -109.91 -10.15 39.90
N ASP A 563 -110.62 -11.24 40.16
CA ASP A 563 -111.55 -11.88 39.22
C ASP A 563 -110.88 -12.19 37.86
N LEU A 564 -111.31 -11.52 36.79
CA LEU A 564 -110.77 -11.68 35.43
C LEU A 564 -109.68 -10.64 35.09
N LEU A 565 -109.46 -9.63 35.93
CA LEU A 565 -108.48 -8.57 35.71
C LEU A 565 -107.16 -8.91 36.43
N CYS A 566 -106.08 -9.08 35.67
CA CYS A 566 -104.75 -9.33 36.19
C CYS A 566 -103.83 -8.15 35.93
N SER A 567 -103.03 -7.81 36.94
CA SER A 567 -101.90 -6.89 36.83
C SER A 567 -100.61 -7.70 36.70
N PHE A 568 -99.84 -7.41 35.65
CA PHE A 568 -98.57 -8.05 35.30
C PHE A 568 -97.44 -7.04 35.50
N ASP A 569 -96.47 -7.40 36.34
CA ASP A 569 -95.33 -6.57 36.71
C ASP A 569 -94.01 -7.27 36.34
N GLY A 570 -93.29 -6.66 35.41
CA GLY A 570 -91.98 -7.05 34.90
C GLY A 570 -90.85 -6.14 35.39
N THR A 571 -91.11 -5.21 36.31
CA THR A 571 -90.16 -4.18 36.78
C THR A 571 -88.94 -4.75 37.51
N LEU A 572 -89.01 -6.01 37.97
CA LEU A 572 -87.90 -6.73 38.58
C LEU A 572 -86.95 -7.39 37.57
N SER A 573 -87.19 -7.23 36.26
CA SER A 573 -86.26 -7.68 35.23
C SER A 573 -84.97 -6.84 35.28
N THR A 574 -83.82 -7.49 35.18
CA THR A 574 -82.50 -6.84 35.32
C THR A 574 -81.60 -7.23 34.17
N ASP A 575 -80.66 -6.36 33.83
CA ASP A 575 -79.61 -6.66 32.88
C ASP A 575 -78.24 -6.60 33.57
N PRO A 576 -77.43 -7.69 33.56
CA PRO A 576 -76.16 -7.75 34.30
C PRO A 576 -75.09 -6.75 33.84
N ASP A 577 -75.10 -6.32 32.58
CA ASP A 577 -74.07 -5.46 31.97
C ASP A 577 -74.62 -4.26 31.20
N GLY A 578 -75.94 -4.11 31.15
CA GLY A 578 -76.61 -2.99 30.50
C GLY A 578 -77.87 -2.54 31.24
N VAL A 579 -78.89 -2.19 30.46
CA VAL A 579 -80.23 -1.86 30.97
C VAL A 579 -81.31 -2.62 30.20
N VAL A 580 -82.35 -3.06 30.89
CA VAL A 580 -83.55 -3.58 30.21
C VAL A 580 -84.22 -2.42 29.46
N SER A 581 -84.29 -2.54 28.13
CA SER A 581 -84.74 -1.48 27.24
C SER A 581 -86.21 -1.64 26.81
N GLN A 582 -86.74 -2.87 26.84
CA GLN A 582 -88.09 -3.17 26.36
C GLN A 582 -88.72 -4.36 27.09
N TRP A 583 -90.03 -4.29 27.33
CA TRP A 583 -90.88 -5.38 27.86
C TRP A 583 -92.02 -5.67 26.89
N SER A 584 -92.26 -6.95 26.62
CA SER A 584 -93.34 -7.45 25.78
C SER A 584 -94.05 -8.62 26.45
N TRP A 585 -95.37 -8.58 26.50
CA TRP A 585 -96.21 -9.58 27.12
C TRP A 585 -97.06 -10.30 26.07
N ASP A 586 -97.13 -11.62 26.18
CA ASP A 586 -98.18 -12.45 25.56
C ASP A 586 -99.00 -13.05 26.69
N PHE A 587 -100.31 -12.78 26.74
CA PHE A 587 -101.15 -13.22 27.84
C PHE A 587 -101.70 -14.64 27.69
N GLY A 588 -101.41 -15.33 26.57
CA GLY A 588 -101.82 -16.70 26.32
C GLY A 588 -103.26 -16.86 25.81
N ASP A 589 -103.97 -15.76 25.55
CA ASP A 589 -105.31 -15.72 24.96
C ASP A 589 -105.33 -15.08 23.55
N GLY A 590 -104.15 -14.86 22.97
CA GLY A 590 -103.95 -14.20 21.67
C GLY A 590 -103.82 -12.69 21.75
N ILE A 591 -103.87 -12.10 22.96
CA ILE A 591 -103.64 -10.67 23.19
C ILE A 591 -102.22 -10.45 23.72
N THR A 592 -101.58 -9.38 23.26
CA THR A 592 -100.23 -8.96 23.67
C THR A 592 -100.26 -7.53 24.20
N SER A 593 -99.25 -7.16 24.98
CA SER A 593 -99.06 -5.78 25.46
C SER A 593 -97.57 -5.45 25.59
N SER A 594 -97.26 -4.17 25.76
CA SER A 594 -95.92 -3.68 26.05
C SER A 594 -95.95 -2.73 27.25
N GLY A 595 -94.85 -2.69 28.00
CA GLY A 595 -94.75 -1.96 29.25
C GLY A 595 -94.22 -2.86 30.38
N ASP A 596 -93.52 -2.24 31.32
CA ASP A 596 -92.99 -2.89 32.52
C ASP A 596 -94.10 -3.25 33.52
N LEU A 597 -95.20 -2.49 33.53
CA LEU A 597 -96.42 -2.77 34.29
C LEU A 597 -97.66 -2.64 33.40
N VAL A 598 -98.42 -3.72 33.26
CA VAL A 598 -99.61 -3.76 32.39
C VAL A 598 -100.79 -4.45 33.08
N GLU A 599 -102.00 -4.07 32.73
CA GLU A 599 -103.23 -4.77 33.14
C GLU A 599 -103.84 -5.49 31.94
N HIS A 600 -104.41 -6.68 32.18
CA HIS A 600 -105.10 -7.46 31.17
C HIS A 600 -106.37 -8.09 31.73
N LEU A 601 -107.45 -8.01 30.96
CA LEU A 601 -108.75 -8.57 31.31
C LEU A 601 -109.00 -9.83 30.48
N TYR A 602 -109.05 -10.98 31.15
CA TYR A 602 -109.30 -12.26 30.48
C TYR A 602 -110.78 -12.44 30.11
N PRO A 603 -111.09 -13.12 28.98
CA PRO A 603 -112.46 -13.26 28.49
C PRO A 603 -113.34 -14.21 29.32
N GLY A 604 -112.74 -15.02 30.20
CA GLY A 604 -113.45 -15.93 31.09
C GLY A 604 -112.51 -16.62 32.09
N PRO A 605 -113.07 -17.37 33.07
CA PRO A 605 -112.27 -18.09 34.04
C PRO A 605 -111.50 -19.25 33.36
N GLY A 606 -110.25 -19.48 33.75
CA GLY A 606 -109.36 -20.46 33.13
C GLY A 606 -107.90 -20.30 33.54
N VAL A 607 -107.03 -21.15 32.98
CA VAL A 607 -105.57 -21.07 33.15
C VAL A 607 -104.95 -20.66 31.82
N TYR A 608 -104.20 -19.56 31.82
CA TYR A 608 -103.57 -18.98 30.63
C TYR A 608 -102.04 -19.01 30.76
N ALA A 609 -101.34 -19.35 29.69
CA ALA A 609 -99.87 -19.38 29.65
C ALA A 609 -99.35 -18.00 29.24
N ALA A 610 -99.12 -17.13 30.21
CA ALA A 610 -98.55 -15.81 29.95
C ALA A 610 -97.02 -15.88 29.83
N THR A 611 -96.44 -15.06 28.95
CA THR A 611 -94.99 -14.96 28.76
C THR A 611 -94.57 -13.49 28.74
N LEU A 612 -93.57 -13.15 29.56
CA LEU A 612 -92.82 -11.90 29.46
C LEU A 612 -91.57 -12.14 28.62
N ILE A 613 -91.31 -11.27 27.65
CA ILE A 613 -90.06 -11.14 26.91
C ILE A 613 -89.48 -9.76 27.22
N VAL A 614 -88.23 -9.71 27.70
CA VAL A 614 -87.49 -8.47 27.91
C VAL A 614 -86.28 -8.40 26.99
N TYR A 615 -85.88 -7.20 26.57
CA TYR A 615 -84.70 -6.95 25.75
C TYR A 615 -83.72 -6.05 26.50
N ASP A 616 -82.42 -6.28 26.33
CA ASP A 616 -81.37 -5.36 26.79
C ASP A 616 -81.24 -4.15 25.85
N ASP A 617 -80.33 -3.22 26.15
CA ASP A 617 -80.03 -2.04 25.33
C ASP A 617 -79.31 -2.34 24.01
N LEU A 618 -78.94 -3.60 23.76
CA LEU A 618 -78.42 -4.09 22.48
C LEU A 618 -79.41 -4.98 21.71
N GLY A 619 -80.65 -5.14 22.22
CA GLY A 619 -81.73 -5.87 21.59
C GLY A 619 -81.67 -7.39 21.74
N VAL A 620 -80.88 -7.93 22.68
CA VAL A 620 -80.87 -9.36 23.01
C VAL A 620 -82.07 -9.70 23.91
N PRO A 621 -82.91 -10.69 23.53
CA PRO A 621 -84.09 -11.05 24.30
C PRO A 621 -83.80 -12.05 25.42
N SER A 622 -84.64 -12.02 26.45
CA SER A 622 -84.78 -13.03 27.49
C SER A 622 -86.27 -13.22 27.81
N LEU A 623 -86.71 -14.44 28.12
CA LEU A 623 -88.12 -14.74 28.33
C LEU A 623 -88.39 -15.51 29.61
N VAL A 624 -89.54 -15.25 30.23
CA VAL A 624 -90.06 -15.98 31.39
C VAL A 624 -91.55 -16.29 31.20
N PRO A 625 -91.95 -17.58 31.15
CA PRO A 625 -93.35 -17.99 31.09
C PRO A 625 -93.95 -18.22 32.49
N GLY A 626 -95.28 -18.18 32.61
CA GLY A 626 -96.00 -18.56 33.81
C GLY A 626 -97.49 -18.79 33.58
N MET A 627 -98.07 -19.69 34.39
CA MET A 627 -99.46 -20.09 34.28
C MET A 627 -100.32 -19.21 35.20
N ILE A 628 -101.26 -18.46 34.61
CA ILE A 628 -102.11 -17.50 35.31
C ILE A 628 -103.51 -18.08 35.41
N GLU A 629 -103.98 -18.32 36.63
CA GLU A 629 -105.33 -18.81 36.91
C GLU A 629 -106.24 -17.64 37.28
N VAL A 630 -107.34 -17.47 36.52
CA VAL A 630 -108.37 -16.45 36.77
C VAL A 630 -109.72 -17.10 37.02
N SER A 631 -110.51 -16.51 37.91
CA SER A 631 -111.81 -17.03 38.35
C SER A 631 -112.82 -15.89 38.54
N VAL A 632 -114.12 -16.18 38.69
CA VAL A 632 -115.14 -15.17 39.02
C VAL A 632 -115.79 -15.49 40.38
N PRO A 633 -116.27 -14.51 41.15
CA PRO A 633 -116.84 -14.75 42.46
C PRO A 633 -118.21 -15.41 42.35
N TYR A 634 -118.43 -16.46 43.15
CA TYR A 634 -119.66 -17.23 43.22
C TYR A 634 -120.80 -16.39 43.82
N SER A 635 -121.90 -16.19 43.08
CA SER A 635 -123.13 -15.55 43.59
C SER A 635 -124.23 -16.61 43.80
N PRO A 636 -124.73 -16.84 45.04
CA PRO A 636 -125.80 -17.80 45.30
C PRO A 636 -127.20 -17.27 44.87
N ALA A 637 -128.03 -18.16 44.32
CA ALA A 637 -129.36 -17.89 43.74
C ALA A 637 -130.39 -17.29 44.73
N PRO A 638 -131.40 -16.52 44.26
CA PRO A 638 -132.45 -15.98 45.11
C PRO A 638 -133.44 -17.06 45.60
N ALA A 639 -133.90 -16.93 46.85
CA ALA A 639 -134.94 -17.78 47.42
C ALA A 639 -136.32 -17.45 46.84
N SER A 640 -137.03 -18.48 46.38
CA SER A 640 -138.43 -18.44 45.94
C SER A 640 -139.41 -18.54 47.11
N LEU A 641 -140.34 -17.59 47.22
CA LEU A 641 -141.79 -17.83 47.35
C LEU A 641 -142.56 -16.59 46.91
#